data_AF-A0A956F849-F1
#
_entry.id   AF-A0A956F849-F1
#
_cell.length_a   1.000
_cell.length_b   1.000
_cell.length_c   1.000
_cell.angle_alpha   90.00
_cell.angle_beta   90.00
_cell.angle_gamma   90.00
#
_symmetry.space_group_name_H-M   'P 1'
#
loop_
_entity.id
_entity.type
_entity.pdbx_description
1 polymer ?
#
loop_
_entity_poly.entity_id
_entity_poly.type
_entity_poly.pdbx_seq_one_letter_code
_entity_poly.pdbx_strand_id
1 'polypeptide(L)'
;MSAHTPGPWEAFESIEEQPWPCGAPQAVGTRAGKGARGTLVCDMRAAGPLDGPYSPNETWANARLIAAAPALYEALDDMLTISSGHPDGKPDHAWFDHCEEIRQRARAALAAAKGGREGGV
;
A
#
# COMPACT_ATOMS: atom_id res chain seq x y z
N MET A 1 2.64 12.53 16.02
CA MET A 1 3.62 12.03 15.03
C MET A 1 3.39 10.54 14.87
N SER A 2 3.26 10.03 13.65
CA SER A 2 3.13 8.59 13.41
C SER A 2 4.41 7.89 13.87
N ALA A 3 4.28 6.78 14.60
CA ALA A 3 5.43 5.94 14.99
C ALA A 3 5.89 5.00 13.86
N HIS A 4 5.15 4.97 12.75
CA HIS A 4 5.40 4.10 11.61
C HIS A 4 6.10 4.85 10.47
N THR A 5 6.84 4.12 9.64
CA THR A 5 7.47 4.69 8.44
C THR A 5 6.39 5.32 7.55
N PRO A 6 6.47 6.62 7.23
CA PRO A 6 5.47 7.27 6.39
C PRO A 6 5.42 6.66 4.98
N GLY A 7 4.22 6.62 4.40
CA GLY A 7 4.02 6.33 2.97
C GLY A 7 4.26 7.56 2.09
N PRO A 8 4.04 7.46 0.77
CA PRO A 8 3.63 6.26 0.05
C PRO A 8 4.78 5.27 -0.14
N TRP A 9 4.44 3.98 -0.17
CA TRP A 9 5.38 2.92 -0.54
C TRP A 9 5.05 2.40 -1.92
N GLU A 10 6.07 1.93 -2.64
CA GLU A 10 5.96 1.32 -3.95
C GLU A 10 6.60 -0.07 -3.92
N ALA A 11 6.01 -1.02 -4.64
CA ALA A 11 6.62 -2.31 -4.92
C ALA A 11 7.53 -2.19 -6.15
N PHE A 12 8.76 -2.69 -6.08
CA PHE A 12 9.72 -2.62 -7.19
C PHE A 12 10.61 -3.87 -7.28
N GLU A 13 11.20 -4.06 -8.47
CA GLU A 13 11.88 -5.29 -8.88
C GLU A 13 13.31 -5.48 -8.37
N SER A 14 13.95 -4.47 -7.74
CA SER A 14 15.38 -4.56 -7.41
C SER A 14 15.83 -3.67 -6.25
N ILE A 15 16.68 -4.25 -5.40
CA ILE A 15 17.66 -3.53 -4.58
C ILE A 15 19.05 -3.71 -5.22
N GLU A 16 19.55 -2.65 -5.87
CA GLU A 16 20.96 -2.47 -6.29
C GLU A 16 21.55 -3.49 -7.33
N GLU A 17 21.74 -2.99 -8.56
CA GLU A 17 22.87 -3.26 -9.48
C GLU A 17 23.24 -4.70 -9.92
N GLN A 18 22.47 -5.75 -9.66
CA GLN A 18 22.75 -7.07 -10.27
C GLN A 18 21.80 -7.45 -11.42
N PRO A 19 22.31 -7.67 -12.65
CA PRO A 19 21.55 -8.30 -13.72
C PRO A 19 21.55 -9.81 -13.48
N TRP A 20 20.57 -10.31 -12.73
CA TRP A 20 20.29 -11.75 -12.61
C TRP A 20 18.82 -12.02 -12.94
N PRO A 21 18.49 -13.17 -13.57
CA PRO A 21 17.17 -13.41 -14.11
C PRO A 21 16.19 -13.80 -12.98
N CYS A 22 15.57 -12.83 -12.31
CA CYS A 22 14.74 -13.12 -11.12
C CYS A 22 13.37 -12.42 -11.10
N GLY A 23 12.73 -12.21 -12.26
CA GLY A 23 11.29 -11.99 -12.55
C GLY A 23 10.19 -11.67 -11.50
N ALA A 24 10.43 -11.19 -10.28
CA ALA A 24 9.39 -10.73 -9.34
C ALA A 24 9.90 -9.60 -8.41
N PRO A 25 9.00 -8.90 -7.69
CA PRO A 25 9.39 -7.76 -6.88
C PRO A 25 10.21 -8.26 -5.70
N GLN A 26 11.33 -7.61 -5.44
CA GLN A 26 12.19 -7.96 -4.31
C GLN A 26 12.04 -6.98 -3.16
N ALA A 27 11.33 -5.88 -3.35
CA ALA A 27 11.28 -4.82 -2.36
C ALA A 27 9.99 -4.02 -2.37
N VAL A 28 9.61 -3.56 -1.17
CA VAL A 28 8.68 -2.46 -0.96
C VAL A 28 9.43 -1.35 -0.24
N GLY A 29 9.24 -0.11 -0.68
CA GLY A 29 9.98 1.02 -0.12
C GLY A 29 9.50 2.37 -0.62
N THR A 30 10.16 3.44 -0.16
CA THR A 30 9.95 4.78 -0.72
C THR A 30 10.80 4.93 -1.96
N ARG A 31 10.21 5.38 -3.08
CA ARG A 31 10.99 5.69 -4.27
C ARG A 31 11.63 7.06 -4.10
N ALA A 32 12.96 7.11 -4.11
CA ALA A 32 13.65 8.38 -4.23
C ALA A 32 13.77 8.79 -5.71
N GLY A 33 13.76 10.09 -5.98
CA GLY A 33 13.94 10.63 -7.34
C GLY A 33 15.29 10.23 -7.96
N LYS A 34 15.50 10.55 -9.25
CA LYS A 34 16.76 10.25 -9.96
C LYS A 34 17.99 10.66 -9.13
N GLY A 35 18.82 9.70 -8.76
CA GLY A 35 20.10 9.93 -8.07
C GLY A 35 20.06 9.84 -6.55
N ALA A 36 18.90 9.61 -5.93
CA ALA A 36 18.78 9.37 -4.50
C ALA A 36 18.40 7.90 -4.22
N ARG A 37 18.89 7.34 -3.10
CA ARG A 37 18.51 6.00 -2.64
C ARG A 37 17.15 6.11 -1.93
N GLY A 38 16.19 5.32 -2.39
CA GLY A 38 14.94 5.10 -1.68
C GLY A 38 15.16 4.40 -0.34
N THR A 39 14.18 4.46 0.56
CA THR A 39 14.22 3.66 1.79
C THR A 39 13.60 2.31 1.52
N LEU A 40 14.37 1.24 1.71
CA LEU A 40 13.84 -0.13 1.73
C LEU A 40 13.02 -0.34 3.01
N VAL A 41 11.74 -0.71 2.86
CA VAL A 41 10.85 -1.03 3.99
C VAL A 41 10.77 -2.54 4.21
N CYS A 42 10.68 -3.31 3.14
CA CYS A 42 10.56 -4.77 3.20
C CYS A 42 11.29 -5.42 2.02
N ASP A 43 12.05 -6.48 2.29
CA ASP A 43 12.64 -7.40 1.30
C ASP A 43 11.79 -8.68 1.26
N MET A 44 11.37 -9.11 0.07
CA MET A 44 10.56 -10.31 -0.11
C MET A 44 11.42 -11.47 -0.61
N ARG A 45 11.61 -12.47 0.24
CA ARG A 45 12.41 -13.66 -0.06
C ARG A 45 11.53 -14.88 -0.13
N ALA A 46 11.69 -15.66 -1.20
CA ALA A 46 11.15 -17.01 -1.25
C ALA A 46 11.88 -17.88 -0.23
N ALA A 47 11.14 -18.46 0.70
CA ALA A 47 11.71 -19.28 1.78
C ALA A 47 12.00 -20.71 1.30
N GLY A 48 12.98 -20.85 0.42
CA GLY A 48 13.57 -22.13 0.03
C GLY A 48 12.60 -23.23 -0.45
N PRO A 49 13.10 -24.46 -0.65
CA PRO A 49 12.28 -25.56 -1.17
C PRO A 49 11.30 -26.17 -0.13
N LEU A 50 11.28 -25.66 1.11
CA LEU A 50 10.46 -26.22 2.20
C LEU A 50 9.05 -25.62 2.26
N ASP A 51 8.85 -24.42 1.72
CA ASP A 51 7.59 -23.68 1.83
C ASP A 51 6.73 -23.73 0.54
N GLY A 52 7.08 -24.62 -0.39
CA GLY A 52 6.35 -24.84 -1.63
C GLY A 52 6.98 -24.18 -2.87
N PRO A 53 6.33 -24.30 -4.04
CA PRO A 53 6.83 -23.72 -5.28
C PRO A 53 6.77 -22.20 -5.23
N TYR A 54 7.85 -21.55 -5.65
CA TYR A 54 7.88 -20.11 -5.80
C TYR A 54 6.83 -19.62 -6.81
N SER A 55 6.03 -18.63 -6.41
CA SER A 55 5.03 -17.97 -7.24
C SER A 55 5.32 -16.47 -7.38
N PRO A 56 5.75 -16.00 -8.56
CA PRO A 56 5.92 -14.58 -8.84
C PRO A 56 4.63 -13.78 -8.66
N ASN A 57 3.48 -14.37 -9.01
CA ASN A 57 2.17 -13.72 -8.90
C ASN A 57 1.78 -13.47 -7.44
N GLU A 58 1.99 -14.47 -6.57
CA GLU A 58 1.75 -14.32 -5.13
C GLU A 58 2.71 -13.31 -4.51
N THR A 59 3.98 -13.35 -4.93
CA THR A 59 4.98 -12.38 -4.48
C THR A 59 4.57 -10.94 -4.83
N TRP A 60 4.12 -10.71 -6.07
CA TRP A 60 3.58 -9.40 -6.48
C TRP A 60 2.31 -9.01 -5.73
N ALA A 61 1.40 -9.95 -5.48
CA ALA A 61 0.20 -9.67 -4.70
C ALA A 61 0.54 -9.24 -3.27
N ASN A 62 1.47 -9.95 -2.62
CA ASN A 62 1.96 -9.62 -1.29
C ASN A 62 2.68 -8.26 -1.27
N ALA A 63 3.50 -7.98 -2.29
CA ALA A 63 4.19 -6.70 -2.44
C ALA A 63 3.21 -5.52 -2.47
N ARG A 64 2.13 -5.65 -3.27
CA ARG A 64 1.10 -4.62 -3.41
C ARG A 64 0.32 -4.43 -2.11
N LEU A 65 0.01 -5.52 -1.42
CA LEU A 65 -0.64 -5.49 -0.11
C LEU A 65 0.22 -4.73 0.91
N ILE A 66 1.51 -5.03 0.99
CA ILE A 66 2.45 -4.34 1.88
C ILE A 66 2.58 -2.87 1.48
N ALA A 67 2.75 -2.56 0.20
CA ALA A 67 2.88 -1.19 -0.30
C ALA A 67 1.65 -0.32 0.01
N ALA A 68 0.45 -0.92 0.01
CA ALA A 68 -0.80 -0.23 0.35
C ALA A 68 -1.04 -0.08 1.86
N ALA A 69 -0.22 -0.68 2.72
CA ALA A 69 -0.45 -0.72 4.17
C ALA A 69 -0.61 0.67 4.83
N PRO A 70 0.16 1.72 4.47
CA PRO A 70 -0.05 3.06 5.03
C PRO A 70 -1.45 3.61 4.71
N ALA A 71 -1.88 3.52 3.46
CA ALA A 71 -3.19 3.99 3.03
C ALA A 71 -4.34 3.16 3.61
N LEU A 72 -4.15 1.84 3.77
CA LEU A 72 -5.11 0.97 4.45
C LEU A 72 -5.27 1.32 5.93
N TYR A 73 -4.16 1.63 6.62
CA TYR A 73 -4.19 2.04 8.02
C TYR A 73 -4.93 3.37 8.20
N GLU A 74 -4.58 4.39 7.41
CA GLU A 74 -5.26 5.70 7.43
C GLU A 74 -6.75 5.56 7.13
N ALA A 75 -7.11 4.77 6.11
CA ALA A 75 -8.51 4.51 5.78
C ALA A 75 -9.27 3.80 6.91
N LEU A 76 -8.62 2.87 7.63
CA LEU A 76 -9.24 2.21 8.79
C LEU A 76 -9.47 3.17 9.94
N ASP A 77 -8.48 4.02 10.25
CA ASP A 77 -8.59 5.04 11.31
C ASP A 77 -9.71 6.05 11.02
N ASP A 78 -9.81 6.50 9.76
CA ASP A 78 -10.89 7.37 9.29
C ASP A 78 -12.26 6.68 9.39
N MET A 79 -12.34 5.40 9.01
CA MET A 79 -13.58 4.61 9.10
C MET A 79 -14.03 4.41 10.55
N LEU A 80 -13.10 4.19 11.47
CA LEU A 80 -13.39 4.12 12.91
C LEU A 80 -13.90 5.46 13.43
N THR A 81 -13.32 6.57 12.97
CA THR A 81 -13.74 7.92 13.33
C THR A 81 -15.19 8.18 12.92
N ILE A 82 -15.60 7.87 11.68
CA ILE A 82 -17.00 8.07 11.25
C ILE A 82 -17.98 7.10 11.90
N SER A 83 -17.52 5.88 12.24
CA SER A 83 -18.36 4.90 12.94
C SER A 83 -18.68 5.33 14.37
N SER A 84 -17.87 6.22 14.95
CA SER A 84 -18.08 6.76 16.29
C SER A 84 -19.18 7.82 16.37
N GLY A 85 -19.73 8.24 15.23
CA GLY A 85 -20.93 9.08 15.16
C GLY A 85 -20.72 10.44 14.49
N HIS A 86 -21.86 11.11 14.26
CA HIS A 86 -21.88 12.46 13.69
C HIS A 86 -21.37 13.47 14.72
N PRO A 87 -20.36 14.31 14.39
CA PRO A 87 -19.86 15.31 15.31
C PRO A 87 -20.89 16.43 15.51
N ASP A 88 -21.07 16.87 16.75
CA ASP A 88 -21.98 17.96 17.08
C ASP A 88 -21.59 19.25 16.33
N GLY A 89 -22.56 19.86 15.68
CA GLY A 89 -22.40 21.17 15.01
C GLY A 89 -21.94 21.14 13.56
N LYS A 90 -21.70 19.96 12.95
CA LYS A 90 -21.60 19.89 11.48
C LYS A 90 -23.00 19.84 10.84
N PRO A 91 -23.24 20.49 9.68
CA PRO A 91 -24.44 20.25 8.90
C PRO A 91 -24.49 18.82 8.36
N ASP A 92 -25.67 18.18 8.35
CA ASP A 92 -25.85 16.80 7.88
C ASP A 92 -25.22 16.54 6.51
N HIS A 93 -25.44 17.43 5.54
CA HIS A 93 -24.91 17.28 4.17
C HIS A 93 -23.37 17.27 4.16
N ALA A 94 -22.72 18.17 4.90
CA ALA A 94 -21.26 18.22 4.99
C ALA A 94 -20.68 16.98 5.68
N TRP A 95 -21.43 16.38 6.61
CA TRP A 95 -21.06 15.10 7.20
C TRP A 95 -21.22 13.93 6.23
N PHE A 96 -22.31 13.89 5.46
CA PHE A 96 -22.52 12.87 4.44
C PHE A 96 -21.43 12.91 3.35
N ASP A 97 -21.08 14.10 2.87
CA ASP A 97 -20.01 14.29 1.89
C ASP A 97 -18.68 13.78 2.45
N HIS A 98 -18.35 14.16 3.68
CA HIS A 98 -17.14 13.71 4.36
C HIS A 98 -17.09 12.18 4.56
N CYS A 99 -18.21 11.55 4.92
CA CYS A 99 -18.30 10.10 5.01
C CYS A 99 -18.04 9.43 3.65
N GLU A 100 -18.55 10.00 2.57
CA GLU A 100 -18.36 9.46 1.22
C GLU A 100 -16.91 9.61 0.75
N GLU A 101 -16.25 10.74 1.03
CA GLU A 101 -14.82 10.93 0.78
C GLU A 101 -13.96 9.86 1.49
N ILE A 102 -14.27 9.56 2.75
CA ILE A 102 -13.59 8.50 3.51
C ILE A 102 -13.80 7.12 2.88
N ARG A 103 -15.05 6.79 2.49
CA ARG A 103 -15.35 5.52 1.80
C ARG A 103 -14.61 5.41 0.47
N GLN A 104 -14.51 6.49 -0.29
CA GLN A 104 -13.77 6.52 -1.56
C GLN A 104 -12.28 6.24 -1.32
N ARG A 105 -11.65 6.90 -0.34
CA ARG A 105 -10.25 6.63 0.03
C ARG A 105 -10.04 5.18 0.46
N ALA A 106 -10.95 4.61 1.26
CA ALA A 106 -10.88 3.21 1.67
C ALA A 106 -10.99 2.25 0.48
N ARG A 107 -11.89 2.53 -0.49
CA ARG A 107 -12.01 1.74 -1.72
C ARG A 107 -10.74 1.82 -2.56
N ALA A 108 -10.15 3.00 -2.71
CA ALA A 108 -8.91 3.20 -3.45
C ALA A 108 -7.74 2.43 -2.80
N ALA A 109 -7.61 2.48 -1.47
CA ALA A 109 -6.59 1.73 -0.74
C ALA A 109 -6.76 0.20 -0.92
N LEU A 110 -7.99 -0.31 -0.86
CA LEU A 110 -8.30 -1.72 -1.12
C LEU A 110 -8.03 -2.11 -2.58
N ALA A 111 -8.33 -1.25 -3.54
CA ALA A 111 -8.03 -1.48 -4.95
C ALA A 111 -6.53 -1.59 -5.18
N ALA A 112 -5.74 -0.66 -4.63
CA ALA A 112 -4.28 -0.68 -4.69
C ALA A 112 -3.70 -1.97 -4.08
N ALA A 113 -4.19 -2.38 -2.90
CA ALA A 113 -3.78 -3.63 -2.24
C ALA A 113 -4.07 -4.88 -3.08
N LYS A 114 -5.22 -4.92 -3.78
CA LYS A 114 -5.58 -6.01 -4.70
C LYS A 114 -4.83 -5.94 -6.04
N GLY A 115 -4.11 -4.86 -6.30
CA GLY A 115 -3.44 -4.59 -7.58
C GLY A 115 -4.37 -4.08 -8.68
N GLY A 116 -5.57 -3.64 -8.33
CA GLY A 116 -6.41 -2.85 -9.21
C GLY A 116 -5.84 -1.44 -9.30
N ARG A 117 -5.27 -1.11 -10.46
CA ARG A 117 -4.95 0.28 -10.81
C ARG A 117 -6.23 0.89 -11.38
N GLU A 118 -6.77 1.94 -10.75
CA GLU A 118 -7.69 2.83 -11.46
C GLU A 118 -6.89 3.55 -12.55
N GLY A 119 -7.27 3.32 -13.82
CA GLY A 119 -6.80 4.08 -14.97
C GLY A 119 -5.59 3.50 -15.73
N GLY A 120 -5.86 3.02 -16.94
CA GLY A 120 -4.89 2.57 -17.95
C GLY A 120 -5.34 1.24 -18.53
N VAL A 121 -6.12 1.17 -19.61
CA VAL A 121 -6.15 1.96 -20.86
C VAL A 121 -7.58 2.39 -21.19
#